data_AF-A0A1G1M8Z6-F1
#
_entry.id   AF-A0A1G1M8Z6-F1
#
_cell.length_a   1.000
_cell.length_b   1.000
_cell.length_c   1.000
_cell.angle_alpha   90.00
_cell.angle_beta   90.00
_cell.angle_gamma   90.00
#
_symmetry.space_group_name_H-M   'P 1'
#
loop_
_entity.id
_entity.type
_entity.pdbx_description
1 polymer ?
#
loop_
_entity_poly.entity_id
_entity_poly.type
_entity_poly.pdbx_seq_one_letter_code
_entity_poly.pdbx_strand_id
1 'polypeptide(L)'
;MDERTFTLTEAKQLLPQLEEQLLAVKKEKDVLVHSHGEIKKASANAQSNGGSFAGPRYIRALERISDSVEAIQEMGVLVKDLDIGLCDFPCQMNGRVVYLCWKLGEPEIRFWHEVEDGYTGRQPLETLTES
;
A
#
# COMPACT_ATOMS: atom_id res chain seq x y z
N MET A 1 -13.17 13.65 -11.59
CA MET A 1 -11.88 13.85 -10.91
C MET A 1 -10.91 13.09 -11.79
N ASP A 2 -10.09 13.78 -12.57
CA ASP A 2 -9.17 13.09 -13.48
C ASP A 2 -8.17 12.29 -12.64
N GLU A 3 -8.14 10.98 -12.83
CA GLU A 3 -7.14 10.12 -12.19
C GLU A 3 -5.77 10.51 -12.71
N ARG A 4 -4.82 10.77 -11.80
CA ARG A 4 -3.45 11.11 -12.15
C ARG A 4 -2.82 9.96 -12.95
N THR A 5 -2.32 10.27 -14.13
CA THR A 5 -1.48 9.35 -14.92
C THR A 5 0.00 9.63 -14.69
N PHE A 6 0.82 8.60 -14.81
CA PHE A 6 2.27 8.61 -14.63
C PHE A 6 2.97 8.18 -15.91
N THR A 7 4.14 8.75 -16.17
CA THR A 7 5.15 8.11 -17.00
C THR A 7 5.84 6.99 -16.22
N LEU A 8 6.47 6.04 -16.92
CA LEU A 8 7.29 5.00 -16.27
C LEU A 8 8.38 5.60 -15.37
N THR A 9 8.98 6.70 -15.80
CA THR A 9 10.02 7.40 -15.03
C THR A 9 9.47 7.97 -13.73
N GLU A 10 8.34 8.67 -13.77
CA GLU A 10 7.70 9.20 -12.57
C GLU A 10 7.27 8.08 -11.61
N ALA A 11 6.70 7.00 -12.14
CA ALA A 11 6.32 5.85 -11.32
C ALA A 11 7.55 5.22 -10.63
N LYS A 12 8.67 5.07 -11.35
CA LYS A 12 9.95 4.59 -10.78
C LYS A 12 10.50 5.52 -9.70
N GLN A 13 10.37 6.84 -9.88
CA GLN A 13 10.83 7.84 -8.90
C GLN A 13 10.05 7.80 -7.59
N LEU A 14 8.78 7.37 -7.62
CA LEU A 14 7.94 7.26 -6.43
C LEU A 14 8.20 5.98 -5.61
N LEU A 15 8.86 4.96 -6.18
CA LEU A 15 9.06 3.67 -5.51
C LEU A 15 9.71 3.77 -4.12
N PRO A 16 10.78 4.56 -3.89
CA PRO A 16 11.40 4.64 -2.57
C PRO A 16 10.45 5.18 -1.50
N GLN A 17 9.67 6.20 -1.84
CA GLN A 17 8.69 6.80 -0.92
C GLN A 17 7.50 5.86 -0.70
N LEU A 18 7.01 5.22 -1.76
CA LEU A 18 5.93 4.24 -1.67
C LEU A 18 6.33 3.04 -0.80
N GLU A 19 7.54 2.52 -0.99
CA GLU A 19 8.10 1.43 -0.20
C GLU A 19 8.18 1.80 1.28
N GLU A 20 8.68 3.00 1.60
CA GLU A 20 8.72 3.51 2.97
C GLU A 20 7.33 3.51 3.62
N GLN A 21 6.31 4.05 2.93
CA GLN A 21 4.96 4.12 3.47
C GLN A 21 4.33 2.73 3.65
N LEU A 22 4.51 1.82 2.69
CA LEU A 22 3.99 0.45 2.80
C LEU A 22 4.65 -0.32 3.95
N LEU A 23 5.96 -0.13 4.16
CA LEU A 23 6.68 -0.73 5.29
C LEU A 23 6.21 -0.13 6.63
N ALA A 24 5.94 1.17 6.69
CA ALA A 24 5.36 1.82 7.86
C ALA A 24 3.99 1.23 8.20
N VAL A 25 3.10 1.09 7.21
CA VAL A 25 1.78 0.46 7.39
C VAL A 25 1.92 -0.98 7.90
N LYS A 26 2.79 -1.80 7.30
CA LYS A 26 3.01 -3.19 7.73
C LYS A 26 3.47 -3.26 9.19
N LYS A 27 4.45 -2.44 9.55
CA LYS A 27 4.99 -2.38 10.92
C LYS A 27 3.91 -2.00 11.93
N GLU A 28 3.09 -0.99 11.64
CA GLU A 28 2.06 -0.54 12.56
C GLU A 28 0.87 -1.51 12.62
N LYS A 29 0.57 -2.21 11.52
CA LYS A 29 -0.41 -3.32 11.51
C LYS A 29 0.03 -4.45 12.45
N ASP A 30 1.32 -4.80 12.45
CA ASP A 30 1.85 -5.78 13.41
C ASP A 30 1.65 -5.28 14.86
N VAL A 31 1.87 -3.99 15.12
CA VAL A 31 1.62 -3.40 16.44
C VAL A 31 0.15 -3.56 16.85
N LEU A 32 -0.80 -3.26 15.95
CA LEU A 32 -2.23 -3.41 16.23
C LEU A 32 -2.61 -4.85 16.58
N VAL A 33 -2.11 -5.83 15.81
CA VAL A 33 -2.39 -7.25 16.04
C VAL A 33 -1.90 -7.69 17.41
N HIS A 34 -0.68 -7.31 17.79
CA HIS A 34 -0.11 -7.65 19.10
C HIS A 34 -0.86 -6.96 20.25
N SER A 35 -1.07 -5.64 20.13
CA SER A 35 -1.78 -4.86 21.16
C SER A 35 -3.23 -5.32 21.35
N HIS A 36 -3.93 -5.68 20.28
CA HIS A 36 -5.28 -6.24 20.39
C HIS A 36 -5.30 -7.58 21.15
N GLY A 37 -4.28 -8.43 20.94
CA GLY A 37 -4.10 -9.65 21.71
C GLY A 37 -3.88 -9.40 23.21
N GLU A 38 -3.07 -8.38 23.55
CA GLU A 38 -2.83 -7.96 24.93
C GLU A 38 -4.09 -7.38 25.58
N ILE A 39 -4.85 -6.55 24.86
CA ILE A 39 -6.12 -5.98 25.33
C ILE A 39 -7.13 -7.09 25.62
N LYS A 40 -7.29 -8.06 24.71
CA LYS A 40 -8.21 -9.19 24.92
C LYS A 40 -7.82 -10.03 26.14
N LYS A 41 -6.53 -10.32 26.33
CA LYS A 41 -6.04 -11.06 27.52
C LYS A 41 -6.27 -10.27 28.81
N ALA A 42 -5.97 -8.97 28.81
CA ALA A 42 -6.18 -8.11 29.96
C ALA A 42 -7.67 -8.01 30.32
N SER A 43 -8.55 -7.86 29.32
CA SER A 43 -10.00 -7.81 29.52
C SER A 43 -10.57 -9.13 30.05
N ALA A 44 -10.05 -10.28 29.62
CA ALA A 44 -10.48 -11.59 30.13
C ALA A 44 -10.05 -11.83 31.58
N ASN A 45 -8.99 -11.16 32.04
CA ASN A 45 -8.40 -11.33 33.37
C ASN A 45 -8.81 -10.22 34.37
N ALA A 46 -9.59 -9.22 33.94
CA ALA A 46 -9.88 -8.04 34.76
C ALA A 46 -11.10 -8.23 35.67
N GLN A 47 -10.86 -8.75 36.88
CA GLN A 47 -11.38 -8.10 38.09
C GLN A 47 -10.38 -6.98 38.45
N SER A 48 -10.83 -5.74 38.57
CA SER A 48 -10.08 -4.56 39.03
C SER A 48 -9.41 -3.66 37.96
N ASN A 49 -9.64 -2.36 38.17
CA ASN A 49 -9.25 -1.19 37.40
C ASN A 49 -7.74 -1.06 37.13
N GLY A 50 -7.38 -0.81 35.87
CA GLY A 50 -6.07 -0.31 35.48
C GLY A 50 -5.92 -0.28 33.96
N GLY A 51 -5.99 0.91 33.36
CA GLY A 51 -5.95 1.09 31.91
C GLY A 51 -4.78 0.35 31.27
N SER A 52 -5.07 -0.47 30.27
CA SER A 52 -4.04 -1.22 29.56
C SER A 52 -3.11 -0.27 28.79
N PHE A 53 -1.79 -0.39 28.99
CA PHE A 53 -0.77 0.29 28.17
C PHE A 53 -0.94 0.02 26.67
N ALA A 54 -1.65 -1.06 26.31
CA ALA A 54 -1.96 -1.39 24.93
C ALA A 54 -2.98 -0.43 24.29
N GLY A 55 -3.82 0.27 25.06
CA GLY A 55 -4.81 1.22 24.52
C GLY A 55 -4.16 2.41 23.79
N PRO A 56 -3.31 3.22 24.46
CA PRO A 56 -2.62 4.33 23.81
C PRO A 56 -1.69 3.90 22.66
N ARG A 57 -1.07 2.71 22.78
CA ARG A 57 -0.25 2.13 21.71
C ARG A 57 -1.09 1.77 20.48
N TYR A 58 -2.27 1.18 20.69
CA TYR A 58 -3.22 0.84 19.64
C TYR A 58 -3.73 2.09 18.90
N ILE A 59 -4.11 3.14 19.63
CA ILE A 59 -4.56 4.41 19.01
C ILE A 59 -3.46 5.03 18.15
N ARG A 60 -2.22 5.14 18.67
CA ARG A 60 -1.10 5.70 17.88
C ARG A 60 -0.78 4.88 16.63
N ALA A 61 -0.90 3.55 16.70
CA ALA A 61 -0.68 2.71 15.53
C ALA A 61 -1.77 2.92 14.47
N LEU A 62 -3.03 3.15 14.87
CA LEU A 62 -4.10 3.52 13.93
C LEU A 62 -3.84 4.88 13.27
N GLU A 63 -3.44 5.88 14.03
CA GLU A 63 -3.09 7.21 13.50
C GLU A 63 -1.99 7.10 12.44
N ARG A 64 -0.89 6.41 12.75
CA ARG A 64 0.22 6.22 11.81
C ARG A 64 -0.15 5.47 10.54
N ILE A 65 -1.02 4.46 10.65
CA ILE A 65 -1.53 3.76 9.46
C ILE A 65 -2.36 4.73 8.62
N SER A 66 -3.21 5.55 9.25
CA SER A 66 -4.00 6.56 8.55
C SER A 66 -3.09 7.54 7.79
N ASP A 67 -2.08 8.08 8.46
CA ASP A 67 -1.13 9.04 7.87
C ASP A 67 -0.39 8.42 6.66
N SER A 68 0.10 7.19 6.79
CA SER A 68 0.80 6.51 5.69
C SER A 68 -0.13 6.17 4.53
N VAL A 69 -1.38 5.77 4.81
CA VAL A 69 -2.37 5.50 3.76
C VAL A 69 -2.75 6.79 3.03
N GLU A 70 -2.94 7.89 3.75
CA GLU A 70 -3.19 9.21 3.16
C GLU A 70 -2.01 9.64 2.28
N ALA A 71 -0.77 9.52 2.76
CA ALA A 71 0.41 9.82 1.98
C ALA A 71 0.48 8.99 0.67
N ILE A 72 0.12 7.71 0.69
CA ILE A 72 0.07 6.87 -0.52
C ILE A 72 -1.03 7.35 -1.48
N GLN A 73 -2.20 7.73 -0.96
CA GLN A 73 -3.30 8.26 -1.77
C GLN A 73 -2.91 9.59 -2.43
N GLU A 74 -2.22 10.47 -1.72
CA GLU A 74 -1.73 11.75 -2.23
C GLU A 74 -0.68 11.57 -3.35
N MET A 75 0.07 10.46 -3.36
CA MET A 75 0.95 10.14 -4.47
C MET A 75 0.16 9.89 -5.77
N GLY A 76 -1.11 9.50 -5.68
CA GLY A 76 -1.97 9.11 -6.81
C GLY A 76 -1.81 7.64 -7.21
N VAL A 77 -1.17 6.82 -6.36
CA VAL A 77 -0.95 5.40 -6.60
C VAL A 77 -2.18 4.61 -6.16
N LEU A 78 -2.59 3.61 -6.95
CA LEU A 78 -3.72 2.76 -6.63
C LEU A 78 -3.25 1.54 -5.81
N VAL A 79 -3.59 1.51 -4.53
CA VAL A 79 -3.31 0.33 -3.68
C VAL A 79 -4.33 -0.77 -3.99
N LYS A 80 -3.86 -1.91 -4.48
CA LYS A 80 -4.71 -3.06 -4.85
C LYS A 80 -4.80 -4.08 -3.73
N ASP A 81 -3.68 -4.34 -3.07
CA ASP A 81 -3.60 -5.23 -1.92
C ASP A 81 -2.50 -4.76 -0.98
N LEU A 82 -2.91 -4.22 0.17
CA LEU A 82 -2.02 -3.66 1.18
C LEU A 82 -1.21 -4.74 1.92
N ASP A 83 -1.71 -5.97 2.00
CA ASP A 83 -1.06 -7.06 2.74
C ASP A 83 0.19 -7.55 2.02
N ILE A 84 0.08 -7.69 0.70
CA ILE A 84 1.23 -8.05 -0.14
C ILE A 84 1.97 -6.82 -0.68
N GLY A 85 1.44 -5.61 -0.46
CA GLY A 85 2.01 -4.35 -0.95
C GLY A 85 1.93 -4.20 -2.47
N LEU A 86 0.81 -4.61 -3.05
CA LEU A 86 0.53 -4.52 -4.49
C LEU A 86 -0.09 -3.17 -4.84
N CYS A 87 0.56 -2.48 -5.78
CA CYS A 87 0.18 -1.15 -6.23
C CYS A 87 0.19 -1.05 -7.75
N ASP A 88 -0.75 -0.26 -8.28
CA ASP A 88 -0.87 0.07 -9.69
C ASP A 88 -0.65 1.58 -9.89
N PHE A 89 0.09 1.93 -10.95
CA PHE A 89 0.25 3.31 -11.41
C PHE A 89 -0.48 3.45 -12.75
N PRO A 90 -1.56 4.26 -12.83
CA PRO A 90 -2.18 4.63 -14.09
C PRO A 90 -1.15 5.26 -15.02
N CYS A 91 -0.99 4.76 -16.25
CA CYS A 91 0.01 5.23 -17.19
C CYS A 91 -0.63 5.45 -18.55
N GLN A 92 -0.45 6.63 -19.13
CA GLN A 92 -0.92 6.90 -20.49
C GLN A 92 0.10 6.30 -21.48
N MET A 93 -0.36 5.36 -22.30
CA MET A 93 0.44 4.72 -23.35
C MET A 93 -0.35 4.69 -24.66
N ASN A 94 0.21 5.23 -25.74
CA ASN A 94 -0.40 5.23 -27.09
C ASN A 94 -1.88 5.68 -27.11
N GLY A 95 -2.24 6.70 -26.33
CA GLY A 95 -3.60 7.23 -26.27
C GLY A 95 -4.59 6.45 -25.41
N ARG A 96 -4.16 5.38 -24.72
CA ARG A 96 -4.97 4.65 -23.72
C ARG A 96 -4.29 4.64 -22.36
N VAL A 97 -5.06 4.32 -21.32
CA VAL A 97 -4.51 4.11 -19.96
C VAL A 97 -4.23 2.63 -19.77
N VAL A 98 -3.04 2.33 -19.24
CA VAL A 98 -2.66 1.00 -18.74
C VAL A 98 -2.24 1.13 -17.28
N TYR A 99 -2.15 0.03 -16.55
CA TYR A 99 -1.65 0.03 -15.18
C TYR A 99 -0.26 -0.58 -15.11
N LEU A 100 0.72 0.22 -14.67
CA LEU A 100 2.05 -0.28 -14.31
C LEU A 100 1.96 -0.90 -12.92
N CYS A 101 2.40 -2.14 -12.79
CA CYS A 101 2.12 -2.94 -11.60
C CYS A 101 3.42 -3.21 -10.84
N TRP A 102 3.43 -2.90 -9.55
CA TRP A 102 4.58 -3.10 -8.67
C TRP A 102 4.14 -3.75 -7.37
N LYS A 103 5.00 -4.60 -6.83
CA LYS A 103 4.80 -5.23 -5.54
C LYS A 103 5.95 -4.92 -4.61
N LEU A 104 5.64 -4.65 -3.34
CA LEU A 104 6.63 -4.46 -2.28
C LEU A 104 7.69 -5.57 -2.28
N GLY A 105 8.96 -5.15 -2.32
CA GLY A 105 10.12 -6.03 -2.42
C GLY A 105 10.62 -6.28 -3.85
N GLU A 106 9.90 -5.84 -4.88
CA GLU A 106 10.45 -5.79 -6.24
C GLU A 106 11.36 -4.57 -6.42
N PRO A 107 12.56 -4.72 -7.01
CA PRO A 107 13.51 -3.62 -7.14
C PRO A 107 13.07 -2.55 -8.14
N GLU A 108 12.16 -2.87 -9.06
CA GLU A 108 11.62 -1.96 -10.05
C GLU A 108 10.26 -2.43 -10.58
N ILE A 109 9.58 -1.56 -11.33
CA ILE A 109 8.37 -1.88 -12.10
C ILE A 109 8.77 -2.73 -13.30
N ARG A 110 8.28 -3.98 -13.34
CA ARG A 110 8.55 -4.94 -14.44
C ARG A 110 7.29 -5.46 -15.12
N PHE A 111 6.12 -5.11 -14.61
CA PHE A 111 4.86 -5.62 -15.12
C PHE A 111 3.89 -4.49 -15.40
N TRP A 112 2.99 -4.72 -16.34
CA TRP A 112 1.85 -3.88 -16.62
C TRP A 112 0.62 -4.75 -16.90
N HIS A 113 -0.56 -4.16 -16.91
CA HIS A 113 -1.78 -4.81 -17.41
C HIS A 113 -2.76 -3.77 -17.95
N GLU A 114 -3.68 -4.23 -18.80
CA GLU A 114 -4.81 -3.40 -19.24
C GLU A 114 -5.75 -3.12 -18.06
N VAL A 115 -6.50 -2.01 -18.15
CA VAL A 115 -7.45 -1.58 -17.11
C VAL A 115 -8.52 -2.64 -16.84
N GLU A 116 -8.91 -3.40 -17.87
CA GLU A 116 -9.96 -4.42 -17.82
C GLU A 116 -9.50 -5.78 -17.29
N ASP A 117 -8.21 -6.12 -17.44
CA ASP A 117 -7.69 -7.48 -17.15
C ASP A 117 -7.29 -7.70 -15.68
N GLY A 118 -7.08 -6.62 -14.93
CA GLY A 118 -6.60 -6.67 -13.55
C GLY A 118 -5.27 -7.42 -13.36
N TYR A 119 -4.99 -7.82 -12.11
CA TYR A 119 -3.69 -8.43 -11.74
C TYR A 119 -3.39 -9.77 -12.46
N THR A 120 -4.42 -10.54 -12.80
CA THR A 120 -4.28 -11.81 -13.53
C THR A 120 -3.77 -11.64 -14.96
N GLY A 121 -3.94 -10.46 -15.54
CA GLY A 121 -3.44 -10.10 -16.88
C GLY A 121 -2.05 -9.46 -16.89
N ARG A 122 -1.23 -9.62 -15.83
CA ARG A 122 0.11 -9.04 -15.79
C ARG A 122 0.98 -9.53 -16.96
N GLN A 123 1.46 -8.57 -17.75
CA GLN A 123 2.38 -8.77 -18.84
C GLN A 123 3.74 -8.12 -18.52
N PRO A 124 4.86 -8.67 -19.01
CA PRO A 124 6.17 -8.05 -18.85
C PRO A 124 6.20 -6.65 -19.48
N LEU A 125 6.84 -5.68 -18.83
CA LEU A 125 6.93 -4.30 -19.32
C LEU A 125 7.57 -4.19 -20.71
N GLU A 126 8.46 -5.11 -21.08
CA GLU A 126 9.08 -5.19 -22.41
C GLU A 126 8.06 -5.42 -23.55
N THR A 127 6.89 -5.98 -23.23
CA THR A 127 5.80 -6.17 -24.20
C THR A 127 4.99 -4.89 -24.43
N LEU A 128 5.20 -3.86 -23.59
CA LEU A 128 4.59 -2.55 -23.74
C LEU A 128 5.36 -1.78 -24.83
N THR A 129 5.17 -2.17 -26.08
CA THR A 129 5.78 -1.50 -27.23
C THR A 129 4.97 -0.28 -27.65
N GLU A 130 5.63 0.88 -27.78
CA GLU A 130 5.16 1.99 -28.62
C GLU A 130 4.89 1.42 -30.02
N SER A 131 3.64 1.47 -30.49
CA SER A 131 3.27 0.99 -31.83
C SER A 131 3.67 2.01 -32.89
#